data_AF-A0A833ZIT6-F1
#
_entry.id   AF-A0A833ZIT6-F1
#
_cell.length_a   1.000
_cell.length_b   1.000
_cell.length_c   1.000
_cell.angle_alpha   90.00
_cell.angle_beta   90.00
_cell.angle_gamma   90.00
#
_symmetry.space_group_name_H-M   'P 1'
#
loop_
_entity.id
_entity.type
_entity.pdbx_description
1 polymer ?
#
loop_
_entity_poly.entity_id
_entity_poly.type
_entity_poly.pdbx_seq_one_letter_code
_entity_poly.pdbx_strand_id
1 'polypeptide(L)'
;MYSRTVAIIGGFLVLASGAGELYRRKPRSRSLQSTGQVFLGIYLICVAYSLQYSKEDRLAYLNHLPGGELTIQLFFVLYGVLALAFLSGYYVTLAAQILAILLPPVTLLIDGNVAYWHNTRRVEFWNQMKLLGESVGIFGTAVILATDG
;
A
#
# COMPACT_ATOMS: atom_id res chain seq x y z
N MET A 1 8.64 4.69 6.34
CA MET A 1 9.74 4.48 5.37
C MET A 1 10.07 2.99 5.23
N TYR A 2 10.55 2.30 6.27
CA TYR A 2 10.89 0.87 6.17
C TYR A 2 9.73 -0.06 5.78
N SER A 3 8.49 0.28 6.17
CA SER A 3 7.29 -0.50 5.81
C SER A 3 7.04 -0.57 4.30
N ARG A 4 7.33 0.50 3.54
CA ARG A 4 7.15 0.54 2.08
C ARG A 4 8.18 -0.34 1.37
N THR A 5 9.42 -0.39 1.87
CA THR A 5 10.45 -1.30 1.35
C THR A 5 10.05 -2.77 1.53
N VAL A 6 9.49 -3.13 2.69
CA VAL A 6 8.96 -4.50 2.92
C VAL A 6 7.85 -4.84 1.93
N ALA A 7 6.93 -3.90 1.68
CA ALA A 7 5.86 -4.08 0.70
C ALA A 7 6.39 -4.31 -0.72
N ILE A 8 7.44 -3.60 -1.13
CA ILE A 8 8.08 -3.76 -2.44
C ILE A 8 8.76 -5.12 -2.57
N ILE A 9 9.48 -5.56 -1.54
CA ILE A 9 10.05 -6.91 -1.51
C ILE A 9 8.93 -7.95 -1.64
N GLY A 10 7.82 -7.74 -0.94
CA GLY A 10 6.61 -8.55 -1.08
C GLY A 10 6.07 -8.57 -2.51
N GLY A 11 6.04 -7.42 -3.17
CA GLY A 11 5.63 -7.29 -4.55
C GLY A 11 6.52 -8.02 -5.54
N PHE A 12 7.84 -7.95 -5.37
CA PHE A 12 8.77 -8.74 -6.16
C PHE A 12 8.60 -10.25 -5.95
N LEU A 13 8.28 -10.70 -4.73
CA LEU A 13 7.97 -12.12 -4.47
C LEU A 13 6.69 -12.57 -5.17
N VAL A 14 5.67 -11.71 -5.19
CA VAL A 14 4.43 -11.96 -5.95
C VAL A 14 4.71 -12.05 -7.45
N LEU A 15 5.49 -11.12 -8.00
CA LEU A 15 5.92 -11.15 -9.39
C LEU A 15 6.71 -12.43 -9.72
N ALA A 16 7.72 -12.76 -8.90
CA ALA A 16 8.52 -13.97 -9.06
C ALA A 16 7.71 -15.27 -8.90
N SER A 17 6.56 -15.20 -8.22
CA SER A 17 5.61 -16.32 -8.17
C SER A 17 4.91 -16.59 -9.51
N GLY A 18 5.10 -15.73 -10.53
CA GLY A 18 4.46 -15.77 -11.84
C GLY A 18 2.99 -15.30 -11.83
N ALA A 19 2.63 -14.43 -10.88
CA ALA A 19 1.31 -13.80 -10.83
C ALA A 19 1.16 -12.84 -12.03
N GLY A 20 0.03 -12.91 -12.75
CA GLY A 20 -0.24 -12.05 -13.91
C GLY A 20 0.45 -12.44 -15.23
N GLU A 21 1.16 -13.58 -15.32
CA GLU A 21 1.71 -14.08 -16.57
C GLU A 21 0.65 -14.83 -17.41
N LEU A 22 0.29 -14.28 -18.57
CA LEU A 22 -0.73 -14.85 -19.47
C LEU A 22 -0.25 -16.14 -20.19
N TYR A 23 1.05 -16.28 -20.44
CA TYR A 23 1.66 -17.40 -21.18
C TYR A 23 2.68 -18.15 -20.30
N ARG A 24 2.16 -18.83 -19.29
CA ARG A 24 2.98 -19.42 -18.23
C ARG A 24 3.50 -20.81 -18.61
N ARG A 25 4.83 -21.01 -18.62
CA ARG A 25 5.46 -22.32 -18.91
C ARG A 25 5.77 -23.17 -17.68
N LYS A 26 5.78 -22.59 -16.47
CA LYS A 26 6.14 -23.27 -15.21
C LYS A 26 5.01 -23.16 -14.17
N PRO A 27 4.69 -24.21 -13.38
CA PRO A 27 3.63 -24.14 -12.38
C PRO A 27 3.89 -23.07 -11.31
N ARG A 28 2.79 -22.62 -10.68
CA ARG A 28 2.77 -21.54 -9.70
C ARG A 28 3.44 -21.90 -8.37
N SER A 29 4.39 -21.07 -7.94
CA SER A 29 4.95 -21.17 -6.59
C SER A 29 4.01 -20.51 -5.58
N ARG A 30 3.10 -21.29 -5.00
CA ARG A 30 2.12 -20.81 -4.02
C ARG A 30 2.78 -20.25 -2.74
N SER A 31 3.91 -20.80 -2.34
CA SER A 31 4.66 -20.33 -1.16
C SER A 31 5.25 -18.93 -1.35
N LEU A 32 5.74 -18.62 -2.55
CA LEU A 32 6.30 -17.30 -2.86
C LEU A 32 5.22 -16.22 -2.90
N GLN A 33 4.08 -16.54 -3.53
CA GLN A 33 2.94 -15.63 -3.56
C GLN A 33 2.40 -15.37 -2.15
N SER A 34 2.20 -16.42 -1.35
CA SER A 34 1.68 -16.31 0.01
C SER A 34 2.61 -15.47 0.89
N THR A 35 3.93 -15.69 0.79
CA THR A 35 4.92 -14.85 1.49
C THR A 35 4.82 -13.38 1.08
N GLY A 36 4.66 -13.11 -0.23
CA GLY A 36 4.50 -11.75 -0.74
C GLY A 36 3.22 -11.07 -0.26
N GLN A 37 2.10 -11.80 -0.18
CA GLN A 37 0.84 -11.32 0.39
C GLN A 37 0.97 -10.98 1.88
N VAL A 38 1.68 -11.80 2.66
CA VAL A 38 1.95 -11.53 4.07
C VAL A 38 2.73 -10.23 4.24
N PHE A 39 3.73 -9.96 3.41
CA PHE A 39 4.50 -8.71 3.45
C PHE A 39 3.64 -7.48 3.13
N LEU A 40 2.69 -7.58 2.19
CA LEU A 40 1.69 -6.54 1.95
C LEU A 40 0.76 -6.35 3.16
N GLY A 41 0.34 -7.43 3.81
CA GLY A 41 -0.46 -7.38 5.03
C GLY A 41 0.25 -6.65 6.17
N ILE A 42 1.53 -6.97 6.41
CA ILE A 42 2.37 -6.28 7.42
C ILE A 42 2.51 -4.79 7.08
N TYR A 43 2.70 -4.45 5.81
CA TYR A 43 2.74 -3.06 5.38
C TYR A 43 1.45 -2.31 5.71
N LEU A 44 0.29 -2.90 5.45
CA LEU A 44 -1.01 -2.28 5.75
C LEU A 44 -1.23 -2.07 7.25
N ILE A 45 -0.79 -3.01 8.10
CA ILE A 45 -0.80 -2.84 9.56
C ILE A 45 0.06 -1.64 9.96
N CYS A 46 1.28 -1.54 9.41
CA CYS A 46 2.16 -0.42 9.69
C CYS A 46 1.57 0.92 9.26
N VAL A 47 0.87 0.96 8.12
CA VAL A 47 0.16 2.17 7.65
C VAL A 47 -0.98 2.54 8.59
N ALA A 48 -1.82 1.56 8.98
CA ALA A 48 -2.91 1.78 9.92
C ALA A 48 -2.40 2.29 11.28
N TYR A 49 -1.32 1.70 11.79
CA TYR A 49 -0.69 2.14 13.04
C TYR A 49 -0.13 3.56 12.93
N SER A 50 0.57 3.87 11.83
CA SER A 50 1.13 5.21 11.59
C SER A 50 0.02 6.26 11.55
N LEU A 51 -1.12 5.94 10.95
CA LEU A 51 -2.27 6.84 10.87
C LEU A 51 -2.82 7.25 12.24
N GLN A 52 -2.75 6.37 13.24
CA GLN A 52 -3.29 6.63 14.59
C GLN A 52 -2.25 7.27 15.52
N TYR A 53 -0.98 6.89 15.40
CA TYR A 53 0.07 7.32 16.34
C TYR A 53 0.90 8.51 15.84
N SER A 54 1.10 8.64 14.52
CA SER A 54 1.86 9.74 13.93
C SER A 54 0.99 10.98 13.80
N LYS A 55 1.25 11.98 14.65
CA LYS A 55 0.58 13.29 14.58
C LYS A 55 0.77 13.96 13.22
N GLU A 56 1.90 13.72 12.57
CA GLU A 56 2.26 14.35 11.29
C GLU A 56 1.44 13.80 10.13
N ASP A 57 1.31 12.48 10.07
CA ASP A 57 0.49 11.81 9.06
C ASP A 57 -0.99 12.11 9.29
N ARG A 58 -1.44 12.08 10.54
CA ARG A 58 -2.82 12.44 10.90
C ARG A 58 -3.19 13.85 10.44
N LEU A 59 -2.30 14.82 10.60
CA LEU A 59 -2.51 16.20 10.12
C LEU A 59 -2.54 16.29 8.59
N ALA A 60 -1.69 15.53 7.90
CA ALA A 60 -1.71 15.47 6.44
C ALA A 60 -3.05 14.92 5.92
N TYR A 61 -3.57 13.86 6.54
CA TYR A 61 -4.89 13.32 6.21
C TYR A 61 -6.03 14.31 6.54
N LEU A 62 -6.00 14.96 7.71
CA LEU A 62 -7.03 15.94 8.11
C LEU A 62 -7.09 17.17 7.20
N ASN A 63 -5.93 17.66 6.72
CA ASN A 63 -5.87 18.86 5.89
C ASN A 63 -6.33 18.61 4.45
N HIS A 64 -6.25 17.36 3.96
CA HIS A 64 -6.52 17.04 2.55
C HIS A 64 -7.79 16.22 2.32
N LEU A 65 -8.30 15.49 3.32
CA LEU A 65 -9.56 14.76 3.23
C LEU A 65 -10.70 15.52 3.93
N PRO A 66 -11.77 15.89 3.22
CA PRO A 66 -12.97 16.43 3.85
C PRO A 66 -13.66 15.29 4.62
N GLY A 67 -13.72 15.40 5.95
CA GLY A 67 -14.35 14.38 6.81
C GLY A 67 -13.78 14.26 8.22
N GLY A 68 -12.68 14.95 8.53
CA GLY A 68 -12.16 15.09 9.88
C GLY A 68 -11.71 13.75 10.50
N GLU A 69 -12.00 13.56 11.79
CA GLU A 69 -11.55 12.37 12.53
C GLU A 69 -12.29 11.09 12.12
N LEU A 70 -13.54 11.20 11.66
CA LEU A 70 -14.35 10.06 11.23
C LEU A 70 -13.75 9.38 10.00
N THR A 71 -13.29 10.16 9.02
CA THR A 71 -12.61 9.61 7.85
C THR A 71 -11.34 8.85 8.25
N ILE A 72 -10.56 9.36 9.21
CA ILE A 72 -9.35 8.67 9.68
C ILE A 72 -9.69 7.32 10.33
N GLN A 73 -10.74 7.28 11.16
CA GLN A 73 -11.19 6.04 11.77
C GLN A 73 -11.67 5.03 10.72
N LEU A 74 -12.38 5.48 9.68
CA LEU A 74 -12.79 4.63 8.56
C LEU A 74 -11.59 4.07 7.80
N PHE A 75 -10.58 4.90 7.49
CA PHE A 75 -9.34 4.43 6.85
C PHE A 75 -8.58 3.43 7.73
N PHE A 76 -8.53 3.67 9.05
CA PHE A 76 -7.91 2.72 9.98
C PHE A 76 -8.58 1.35 9.93
N VAL A 77 -9.92 1.31 10.02
CA VAL A 77 -10.68 0.06 9.94
C VAL A 77 -10.50 -0.59 8.57
N LEU A 78 -10.55 0.17 7.49
CA LEU A 78 -10.37 -0.33 6.13
C LEU A 78 -8.99 -0.97 5.94
N TYR A 79 -7.91 -0.29 6.32
CA TYR A 79 -6.56 -0.84 6.23
C TYR A 79 -6.37 -2.08 7.13
N GLY A 80 -6.99 -2.10 8.31
CA GLY A 80 -6.99 -3.26 9.19
C GLY A 80 -7.67 -4.48 8.57
N VAL A 81 -8.86 -4.29 7.98
CA VAL A 81 -9.60 -5.37 7.30
C VAL A 81 -8.83 -5.88 6.09
N LEU A 82 -8.25 -4.99 5.28
CA LEU A 82 -7.41 -5.37 4.14
C LEU A 82 -6.18 -6.16 4.61
N ALA A 83 -5.51 -5.72 5.68
CA ALA A 83 -4.37 -6.44 6.23
C ALA A 83 -4.73 -7.87 6.65
N LEU A 84 -5.87 -8.04 7.34
CA LEU A 84 -6.36 -9.36 7.73
C LEU A 84 -6.69 -10.23 6.53
N ALA A 85 -7.25 -9.68 5.45
CA ALA A 85 -7.51 -10.40 4.22
C ALA A 85 -6.20 -10.92 3.57
N PHE A 86 -5.17 -10.08 3.51
CA PHE A 86 -3.85 -10.48 2.98
C PHE A 86 -3.12 -11.50 3.87
N LEU A 87 -3.24 -11.39 5.21
CA LEU A 87 -2.60 -12.32 6.14
C LEU A 87 -3.31 -13.67 6.22
N SER A 88 -4.64 -13.68 6.14
CA SER A 88 -5.44 -14.90 6.15
C SER A 88 -5.43 -15.62 4.79
N GLY A 89 -5.08 -14.92 3.71
CA GLY A 89 -5.18 -15.44 2.35
C GLY A 89 -6.62 -15.55 1.85
N TYR A 90 -7.60 -14.98 2.56
CA TYR A 90 -9.00 -15.02 2.21
C TYR A 90 -9.41 -13.77 1.42
N TYR A 91 -10.11 -13.95 0.30
CA TYR A 91 -10.53 -12.86 -0.61
C TYR A 91 -9.39 -11.92 -1.07
N VAL A 92 -8.19 -12.45 -1.29
CA VAL A 92 -7.01 -11.63 -1.64
C VAL A 92 -7.23 -10.82 -2.92
N THR A 93 -7.88 -11.39 -3.94
CA THR A 93 -8.16 -10.68 -5.20
C THR A 93 -9.06 -9.46 -4.98
N LEU A 94 -10.13 -9.60 -4.17
CA LEU A 94 -11.01 -8.47 -3.82
C LEU A 94 -10.27 -7.43 -2.97
N ALA A 95 -9.48 -7.87 -1.98
CA ALA A 95 -8.67 -6.97 -1.17
C ALA A 95 -7.66 -6.18 -2.02
N ALA A 96 -7.06 -6.84 -3.01
CA ALA A 96 -6.14 -6.22 -3.96
C ALA A 96 -6.85 -5.22 -4.89
N GLN A 97 -8.06 -5.53 -5.35
CA GLN A 97 -8.87 -4.59 -6.15
C GLN A 97 -9.21 -3.33 -5.35
N ILE A 98 -9.68 -3.48 -4.10
CA ILE A 98 -9.96 -2.35 -3.20
C ILE A 98 -8.69 -1.54 -2.99
N LEU A 99 -7.56 -2.20 -2.71
CA LEU A 99 -6.28 -1.54 -2.49
C LEU A 99 -5.79 -0.80 -3.76
N ALA A 100 -5.99 -1.37 -4.95
CA ALA A 100 -5.63 -0.74 -6.22
C ALA A 100 -6.47 0.52 -6.51
N ILE A 101 -7.73 0.56 -6.08
CA ILE A 101 -8.56 1.77 -6.19
C ILE A 101 -8.16 2.81 -5.15
N LEU A 102 -7.79 2.36 -3.94
CA LEU A 102 -7.48 3.24 -2.81
C LEU A 102 -6.10 3.91 -2.90
N LEU A 103 -5.08 3.20 -3.39
CA LEU A 103 -3.71 3.69 -3.41
C LEU A 103 -3.50 4.95 -4.26
N PRO A 104 -4.00 5.05 -5.52
CA PRO A 104 -3.79 6.24 -6.36
C PRO A 104 -4.29 7.56 -5.78
N PRO A 105 -5.53 7.67 -5.25
CA PRO A 105 -5.98 8.93 -4.65
C PRO A 105 -5.19 9.26 -3.38
N VAL A 106 -4.85 8.27 -2.55
CA VAL A 106 -4.06 8.49 -1.34
C VAL A 106 -2.63 8.95 -1.66
N THR A 107 -1.97 8.33 -2.63
CA THR A 107 -0.61 8.73 -3.03
C THR A 107 -0.59 10.10 -3.69
N LEU A 108 -1.56 10.43 -4.55
CA LEU A 108 -1.62 11.75 -5.19
C LEU A 108 -1.97 12.87 -4.22
N LEU A 109 -2.94 12.67 -3.32
CA LEU A 109 -3.39 13.70 -2.39
C LEU A 109 -2.42 13.91 -1.22
N ILE A 110 -1.70 12.86 -0.79
CA ILE A 110 -0.87 12.89 0.42
C ILE A 110 0.61 12.94 0.06
N ASP A 111 1.13 11.93 -0.63
CA ASP A 111 2.56 11.89 -1.00
C ASP A 111 2.87 12.86 -2.16
N GLY A 112 1.90 13.12 -3.05
CA GLY A 112 2.04 13.99 -4.21
C GLY A 112 2.03 15.50 -3.90
N ASN A 113 1.61 15.89 -2.69
CA ASN A 113 1.67 17.29 -2.27
C ASN A 113 3.09 17.67 -1.81
N VAL A 114 4.00 17.77 -2.78
CA VAL A 114 5.39 18.18 -2.57
C VAL A 114 5.46 19.57 -1.90
N ALA A 115 4.50 20.46 -2.18
CA ALA A 115 4.47 21.79 -1.57
C ALA A 115 4.25 21.74 -0.06
N TYR A 116 3.36 20.88 0.44
CA TYR A 116 3.15 20.69 1.89
C TYR A 116 4.40 20.11 2.58
N TRP A 117 4.97 19.05 2.02
CA TRP A 117 6.13 18.37 2.62
C TRP A 117 7.42 19.17 2.53
N HIS A 118 7.62 19.93 1.44
CA HIS A 118 8.81 20.72 1.23
C HIS A 118 8.74 22.07 1.96
N ASN A 119 7.63 22.80 1.85
CA ASN A 119 7.54 24.16 2.43
C ASN A 119 7.28 24.14 3.94
N THR A 120 6.44 23.22 4.44
CA THR A 120 6.05 23.20 5.86
C THR A 120 6.99 22.35 6.71
N ARG A 121 7.51 21.25 6.15
CA ARG A 121 8.29 20.25 6.91
C ARG A 121 9.76 20.14 6.49
N ARG A 122 10.19 20.89 5.47
CA ARG A 122 11.56 20.88 4.92
C ARG A 122 12.07 19.47 4.58
N VAL A 123 11.17 18.60 4.13
CA VAL A 123 11.59 17.26 3.69
C VAL A 123 12.33 17.40 2.36
N GLU A 124 13.43 16.66 2.23
CA GLU A 124 14.21 16.62 0.99
C GLU A 124 13.35 16.10 -0.18
N PHE A 125 13.40 16.82 -1.30
CA PHE A 125 12.64 16.48 -2.51
C PHE A 125 12.88 15.04 -2.98
N TRP A 126 14.13 14.61 -3.00
CA TRP A 126 14.50 13.26 -3.44
C TRP A 126 13.94 12.16 -2.54
N ASN A 127 13.80 12.44 -1.25
CA ASN A 127 13.18 11.51 -0.34
C ASN A 127 11.69 11.33 -0.63
N GLN A 128 10.99 12.42 -0.97
CA GLN A 128 9.58 12.37 -1.42
C GLN A 128 9.43 11.63 -2.76
N MET A 129 10.32 11.90 -3.72
CA MET A 129 10.32 11.18 -5.00
C MET A 129 10.55 9.67 -4.82
N LYS A 130 11.45 9.28 -3.90
CA LYS A 130 11.66 7.89 -3.53
C LYS A 130 10.39 7.28 -2.95
N LEU A 131 9.76 7.95 -1.99
CA LEU A 131 8.53 7.51 -1.34
C LEU A 131 7.34 7.36 -2.30
N LEU A 132 7.25 8.23 -3.31
CA LEU A 132 6.29 8.12 -4.41
C LEU A 132 6.58 6.90 -5.28
N GLY A 133 7.83 6.72 -5.71
CA GLY A 133 8.24 5.56 -6.51
C GLY A 133 7.97 4.23 -5.80
N GLU A 134 8.23 4.19 -4.49
CA GLU A 134 7.90 3.03 -3.65
C GLU A 134 6.39 2.74 -3.64
N SER A 135 5.56 3.77 -3.54
CA SER A 135 4.09 3.63 -3.53
C SER A 135 3.53 3.20 -4.89
N VAL A 136 4.13 3.66 -5.99
CA VAL A 136 3.81 3.19 -7.35
C VAL A 136 4.14 1.71 -7.51
N GLY A 137 5.27 1.24 -6.95
CA GLY A 137 5.62 -0.18 -6.96
C GLY A 137 4.62 -1.06 -6.19
N ILE A 138 4.15 -0.58 -5.05
CA ILE A 138 3.10 -1.26 -4.26
C ILE A 138 1.78 -1.29 -5.04
N PHE A 139 1.42 -0.19 -5.70
CA PHE A 139 0.24 -0.14 -6.57
C PHE A 139 0.34 -1.15 -7.73
N GLY A 140 1.49 -1.23 -8.42
CA GLY A 140 1.69 -2.23 -9.48
C GLY A 140 1.48 -3.65 -8.99
N THR A 141 1.96 -3.96 -7.78
CA THR A 141 1.74 -5.26 -7.13
C THR A 141 0.26 -5.51 -6.84
N ALA A 142 -0.46 -4.52 -6.32
CA ALA A 142 -1.89 -4.62 -6.05
C ALA A 142 -2.68 -4.87 -7.33
N VAL A 143 -2.34 -4.20 -8.43
CA VAL A 143 -2.97 -4.43 -9.75
C VAL A 143 -2.74 -5.85 -10.22
N ILE A 144 -1.51 -6.37 -10.14
CA ILE A 144 -1.20 -7.74 -10.54
C ILE A 144 -2.07 -8.71 -9.74
N LEU A 145 -2.09 -8.61 -8.41
CA LEU A 145 -2.92 -9.46 -7.55
C LEU A 145 -4.42 -9.31 -7.80
N ALA A 146 -4.87 -8.12 -8.19
CA ALA A 146 -6.27 -7.84 -8.51
C ALA A 146 -6.73 -8.49 -9.82
N THR A 147 -5.81 -8.65 -10.77
CA THR A 147 -6.05 -9.27 -12.09
C THR A 147 -5.70 -10.76 -12.16
N ASP A 148 -5.08 -11.27 -11.11
CA ASP A 148 -4.60 -12.65 -11.00
C ASP A 148 -5.78 -13.57 -10.59
N GLY A 149 -6.37 -14.21 -11.59
CA GLY A 149 -7.50 -15.16 -11.49
C GLY A 149 -7.10 -16.60 -11.81
#